data_AF-A0A934HLM3-F1
#
_entry.id   AF-A0A934HLM3-F1
#
_cell.length_a   1.000
_cell.length_b   1.000
_cell.length_c   1.000
_cell.angle_alpha   90.00
_cell.angle_beta   90.00
_cell.angle_gamma   90.00
#
_symmetry.space_group_name_H-M   'P 1'
#
loop_
_entity.id
_entity.type
_entity.pdbx_description
1 polymer ?
#
loop_
_entity_poly.entity_id
_entity_poly.type
_entity_poly.pdbx_seq_one_letter_code
_entity_poly.pdbx_strand_id
1 'polypeptide(L)'
;MFNWKKFQQDENGQTALEAAIILIAFIVVASVFAFAILSSGSKSTEKGQQAINAGLEGVQSSMEVKGAIIAKANVAGDEVETVVMTLSLVAGGEPIDMNVASRKVVIGYRDAEQVKNGLEWTIEADGWLVHNDGAAADTLLEDGELVE
;
A
#
# COMPACT_ATOMS: atom_id res chain seq x y z
N MET A 1 10.73 68.38 -65.07
CA MET A 1 11.54 67.50 -64.20
C MET A 1 10.62 66.92 -63.15
N PHE A 2 10.31 65.62 -63.22
CA PHE A 2 9.41 64.95 -62.28
C PHE A 2 10.15 64.65 -60.98
N ASN A 3 9.68 65.20 -59.86
CA ASN A 3 10.28 64.96 -58.55
C ASN A 3 9.43 63.93 -57.79
N TRP A 4 9.87 62.66 -57.79
CA TRP A 4 9.24 61.60 -57.03
C TRP A 4 9.57 61.76 -55.53
N LYS A 5 8.55 62.06 -54.71
CA LYS A 5 8.68 62.01 -53.25
C LYS A 5 8.83 60.56 -52.82
N LYS A 6 9.96 60.22 -52.18
CA LYS A 6 10.15 58.94 -51.48
C LYS A 6 9.17 58.87 -50.30
N PHE A 7 8.23 57.93 -50.36
CA PHE A 7 7.53 57.45 -49.17
C PHE A 7 8.54 56.71 -48.29
N GLN A 8 8.84 57.23 -47.11
CA GLN A 8 9.55 56.47 -46.09
C GLN A 8 8.52 55.56 -45.40
N GLN A 9 8.63 54.24 -45.60
CA GLN A 9 7.86 53.26 -44.84
C GLN A 9 8.45 53.17 -43.43
N ASP A 10 7.60 53.39 -42.43
CA ASP A 10 7.95 53.36 -41.01
C ASP A 10 7.82 51.91 -40.52
N GLU A 11 8.93 51.17 -40.47
CA GLU A 11 8.97 49.73 -40.11
C GLU A 11 8.86 49.47 -38.60
N ASN A 12 8.81 50.53 -37.78
CA ASN A 12 8.81 50.44 -36.31
C ASN A 12 7.62 49.65 -35.74
N GLY A 13 6.47 49.61 -36.43
CA GLY A 13 5.31 48.80 -36.02
C GLY A 13 5.49 47.29 -36.28
N GLN A 14 6.33 46.91 -37.24
CA GLN A 14 6.57 45.51 -37.60
C GLN A 14 7.46 44.81 -36.57
N THR A 15 8.50 45.47 -36.08
CA THR A 15 9.37 44.91 -35.02
C THR A 15 8.61 44.67 -33.71
N ALA A 16 7.62 45.52 -33.39
CA ALA A 16 6.75 45.32 -32.22
C ALA A 16 5.84 44.09 -32.38
N LEU A 17 5.32 43.86 -33.59
CA LEU A 17 4.52 42.68 -33.92
C LEU A 17 5.36 41.40 -33.83
N GLU A 18 6.58 41.41 -34.36
CA GLU A 18 7.50 40.28 -34.31
C GLU A 18 7.92 39.94 -32.87
N ALA A 19 8.22 40.95 -32.05
CA ALA A 19 8.52 40.77 -30.64
C ALA A 19 7.32 40.19 -29.86
N ALA A 20 6.10 40.61 -30.19
CA ALA A 20 4.88 40.08 -29.56
C ALA A 20 4.65 38.59 -29.90
N ILE A 21 4.92 38.18 -31.14
CA ILE A 21 4.83 36.77 -31.55
C ILE A 21 5.85 35.91 -30.79
N ILE A 22 7.09 36.38 -30.68
CA ILE A 22 8.15 35.70 -29.91
C ILE A 22 7.76 35.60 -28.43
N LEU A 23 7.18 36.67 -27.85
CA LEU A 23 6.72 36.68 -26.47
C LEU A 23 5.61 35.64 -26.23
N ILE A 24 4.61 35.55 -27.11
CA ILE A 24 3.55 34.54 -27.00
C ILE A 24 4.16 33.13 -27.08
N ALA A 25 5.08 32.89 -28.02
CA ALA A 25 5.75 31.60 -28.13
C ALA A 25 6.50 31.22 -26.84
N PHE A 26 7.20 32.18 -26.22
CA PHE A 26 7.87 31.97 -24.93
C PHE A 26 6.90 31.64 -23.79
N ILE A 27 5.77 32.36 -23.71
CA ILE A 27 4.76 32.14 -22.68
C ILE A 27 4.12 30.75 -22.83
N VAL A 28 3.86 30.31 -24.07
CA VAL A 28 3.29 28.98 -24.33
C VAL A 28 4.28 27.87 -23.94
N VAL A 29 5.56 28.01 -24.28
CA VAL A 29 6.57 27.03 -23.86
C VAL A 29 6.70 26.99 -22.33
N ALA A 30 6.71 28.15 -21.67
CA ALA A 30 6.76 28.23 -20.22
C ALA A 30 5.53 27.61 -19.55
N SER A 31 4.32 27.80 -20.09
CA SER A 31 3.09 27.26 -19.51
C SER A 31 3.00 25.74 -19.65
N VAL A 32 3.38 25.17 -20.80
CA VAL A 32 3.44 23.72 -21.00
C VAL A 32 4.48 23.09 -20.08
N PHE A 33 5.64 23.73 -19.92
CA PHE A 33 6.68 23.27 -19.01
C PHE A 33 6.22 23.32 -17.54
N ALA A 34 5.57 24.41 -17.12
CA ALA A 34 5.00 24.53 -15.78
C ALA A 34 3.93 23.45 -15.51
N PHE A 35 3.07 23.16 -16.49
CA PHE A 35 2.09 22.08 -16.38
C PHE A 35 2.75 20.71 -16.26
N ALA A 36 3.79 20.43 -17.04
CA ALA A 36 4.53 19.17 -16.97
C ALA A 36 5.22 18.99 -15.60
N ILE A 37 5.82 20.05 -15.06
CA ILE A 37 6.41 20.04 -13.71
C ILE A 37 5.33 19.81 -12.66
N LEU A 38 4.20 20.51 -12.73
CA LEU A 38 3.13 20.34 -11.76
C LEU A 38 2.56 18.92 -11.81
N SER A 39 2.31 18.39 -13.01
CA SER A 39 1.77 17.04 -13.19
C SER A 39 2.74 15.96 -12.71
N SER A 40 4.03 16.06 -13.05
CA SER A 40 5.04 15.11 -12.59
C SER A 40 5.33 15.25 -11.10
N GLY A 41 5.35 16.47 -10.58
CA GLY A 41 5.52 16.78 -9.15
C GLY A 41 4.38 16.21 -8.32
N SER A 42 3.12 16.47 -8.67
CA SER A 42 1.96 15.91 -7.96
C SER A 42 1.97 14.38 -7.96
N LYS A 43 2.27 13.75 -9.11
CA LYS A 43 2.41 12.28 -9.19
C LYS A 43 3.56 11.75 -8.32
N SER A 44 4.67 12.47 -8.23
CA SER A 44 5.78 12.11 -7.36
C SER A 44 5.38 12.18 -5.88
N THR A 45 4.63 13.21 -5.49
CA THR A 45 4.10 13.35 -4.13
C THR A 45 3.09 12.27 -3.80
N GLU A 46 2.14 11.98 -4.69
CA GLU A 46 1.16 10.90 -4.54
C GLU A 46 1.87 9.55 -4.37
N LYS A 47 2.86 9.26 -5.23
CA LYS A 47 3.65 8.03 -5.14
C LYS A 47 4.48 7.98 -3.86
N GLY A 48 5.00 9.11 -3.39
CA GLY A 48 5.67 9.22 -2.11
C GLY A 48 4.75 8.89 -0.94
N GLN A 49 3.53 9.44 -0.93
CA GLN A 49 2.53 9.15 0.09
C GLN A 49 2.13 7.67 0.08
N GLN A 50 1.93 7.07 -1.10
CA GLN A 50 1.65 5.65 -1.23
C GLN A 50 2.79 4.78 -0.70
N ALA A 51 4.05 5.15 -0.97
CA ALA A 51 5.20 4.42 -0.45
C ALA A 51 5.32 4.52 1.07
N ILE A 52 5.01 5.69 1.65
CA ILE A 52 4.97 5.88 3.11
C ILE A 52 3.88 5.02 3.74
N ASN A 53 2.66 5.06 3.18
CA ASN A 53 1.54 4.27 3.69
C ASN A 53 1.82 2.76 3.57
N ALA A 54 2.30 2.29 2.40
CA ALA A 54 2.66 0.89 2.22
C ALA A 54 3.82 0.45 3.16
N GLY A 55 4.76 1.35 3.44
CA GLY A 55 5.82 1.12 4.42
C GLY A 55 5.28 1.00 5.85
N LEU A 56 4.33 1.85 6.22
CA LEU A 56 3.65 1.80 7.52
C LEU A 56 2.80 0.52 7.63
N GLU A 57 1.97 0.23 6.63
CA GLU A 57 1.16 -1.00 6.54
C GLU A 57 2.03 -2.25 6.67
N GLY A 58 3.20 -2.31 6.01
CA GLY A 58 4.11 -3.45 6.13
C GLY A 58 4.75 -3.63 7.51
N VAL A 59 4.90 -2.55 8.29
CA VAL A 59 5.37 -2.63 9.68
C VAL A 59 4.21 -3.05 10.60
N GLN A 60 3.02 -2.50 10.37
CA GLN A 60 1.82 -2.77 11.16
C GLN A 60 1.17 -4.12 10.87
N SER A 61 1.45 -4.77 9.73
CA SER A 61 0.91 -6.10 9.38
C SER A 61 1.63 -7.25 10.09
N SER A 62 2.17 -7.02 11.28
CA SER A 62 2.95 -8.02 12.04
C SER A 62 2.08 -8.64 13.14
N MET A 63 2.13 -9.97 13.25
CA MET A 63 1.52 -10.72 14.34
C MET A 63 2.58 -11.30 15.25
N GLU A 64 2.23 -11.49 16.52
CA GLU A 64 3.04 -12.20 17.49
C GLU A 64 2.30 -13.41 18.06
N VAL A 65 3.07 -14.45 18.39
CA VAL A 65 2.55 -15.60 19.13
C VAL A 65 2.52 -15.24 20.61
N LYS A 66 1.34 -15.32 21.22
CA LYS A 66 1.17 -15.09 22.66
C LYS A 66 1.13 -16.43 23.39
N GLY A 67 2.01 -16.61 24.36
CA GLY A 67 2.05 -17.82 25.18
C GLY A 67 2.85 -18.96 24.54
N ALA A 68 2.47 -20.20 24.87
CA ALA A 68 3.17 -21.39 24.45
C ALA A 68 2.52 -22.04 23.23
N ILE A 69 3.33 -22.60 22.35
CA ILE A 69 2.85 -23.45 21.24
C ILE A 69 2.66 -24.86 21.80
N ILE A 70 1.46 -25.42 21.63
CA ILE A 70 1.08 -26.72 22.17
C ILE A 70 0.96 -27.72 21.02
N ALA A 71 1.80 -28.76 21.03
CA ALA A 71 1.68 -29.89 20.11
C ALA A 71 0.87 -31.01 20.77
N LYS A 72 -0.22 -31.43 20.12
CA LYS A 72 -1.06 -32.56 20.49
C LYS A 72 -0.71 -33.74 19.58
N ALA A 73 -0.26 -34.84 20.19
CA ALA A 73 0.04 -36.10 19.51
C ALA A 73 -0.99 -37.15 19.89
N ASN A 74 -1.28 -38.08 18.98
CA ASN A 74 -2.14 -39.21 19.27
C ASN A 74 -1.39 -40.21 20.16
N VAL A 75 -1.97 -40.64 21.28
CA VAL A 75 -1.33 -41.58 22.22
C VAL A 75 -0.99 -42.93 21.55
N ALA A 76 -1.65 -43.29 20.46
CA ALA A 76 -1.42 -44.53 19.72
C ALA A 76 -0.37 -44.42 18.60
N GLY A 77 0.10 -43.22 18.25
CA GLY A 77 1.08 -43.00 17.17
C GLY A 77 2.19 -42.03 17.59
N ASP A 78 3.38 -42.18 17.02
CA ASP A 78 4.54 -41.32 17.34
C ASP A 78 4.51 -39.99 16.55
N GLU A 79 3.34 -39.54 16.09
CA GLU A 79 3.17 -38.40 15.19
C GLU A 79 2.40 -37.26 15.87
N VAL A 80 2.85 -36.02 15.63
CA VAL A 80 2.12 -34.80 16.03
C VAL A 80 0.98 -34.57 15.04
N GLU A 81 -0.26 -34.54 15.54
CA GLU A 81 -1.46 -34.40 14.70
C GLU A 81 -1.96 -32.97 14.65
N THR A 82 -1.87 -32.23 15.76
CA THR A 82 -2.37 -30.86 15.85
C THR A 82 -1.39 -29.97 16.60
N VAL A 83 -1.18 -28.77 16.09
CA VAL A 83 -0.43 -27.71 16.77
C VAL A 83 -1.39 -26.57 17.04
N VAL A 84 -1.46 -26.15 18.30
CA VAL A 84 -2.31 -25.07 18.79
C VAL A 84 -1.42 -23.92 19.22
N MET A 85 -1.76 -22.70 18.81
CA MET A 85 -0.99 -21.51 19.10
C MET A 85 -1.91 -20.30 19.17
N THR A 86 -1.71 -19.45 20.17
CA THR A 86 -2.46 -18.20 20.27
C THR A 86 -1.73 -17.08 19.52
N LEU A 87 -2.45 -16.37 18.66
CA LEU A 87 -1.97 -15.23 17.88
C LEU A 87 -2.59 -13.93 18.39
N SER A 88 -1.83 -12.84 18.24
CA SER A 88 -2.27 -11.47 18.51
C SER A 88 -1.56 -10.52 17.57
N LEU A 89 -2.11 -9.32 17.36
CA LEU A 89 -1.39 -8.25 16.69
C LEU A 89 -0.23 -7.74 17.55
N VAL A 90 0.86 -7.34 16.89
CA VAL A 90 1.87 -6.51 17.55
C VAL A 90 1.23 -5.16 17.90
N ALA A 91 1.65 -4.53 19.01
CA ALA A 91 1.09 -3.26 19.46
C ALA A 91 1.06 -2.19 18.35
N GLY A 92 -0.13 -1.66 18.06
CA GLY A 92 -0.37 -0.69 16.98
C GLY A 92 -0.38 -1.30 15.57
N GLY A 93 -0.56 -2.61 15.46
CA GLY A 93 -0.78 -3.32 14.20
C GLY A 93 -2.15 -3.02 13.59
N GLU A 94 -2.26 -3.25 12.29
CA GLU A 94 -3.53 -3.13 11.56
C GLU A 94 -4.30 -4.45 11.62
N PRO A 95 -5.65 -4.41 11.59
CA PRO A 95 -6.49 -5.61 11.64
C PRO A 95 -6.12 -6.65 10.57
N ILE A 96 -6.02 -7.92 10.96
CA ILE A 96 -5.68 -9.02 10.05
C ILE A 96 -6.87 -9.95 9.88
N ASP A 97 -7.23 -10.21 8.62
CA ASP A 97 -8.32 -11.13 8.29
C ASP A 97 -7.93 -12.60 8.56
N MET A 98 -8.58 -13.18 9.55
CA MET A 98 -8.46 -14.58 9.96
C MET A 98 -9.64 -15.44 9.50
N ASN A 99 -10.28 -15.06 8.40
CA ASN A 99 -11.33 -15.86 7.78
C ASN A 99 -10.81 -17.22 7.30
N VAL A 100 -11.33 -18.30 7.88
CA VAL A 100 -10.98 -19.70 7.56
C VAL A 100 -11.44 -20.14 6.17
N ALA A 101 -12.47 -19.51 5.59
CA ALA A 101 -12.99 -19.80 4.25
C ALA A 101 -12.19 -19.10 3.14
N SER A 102 -11.59 -17.94 3.43
CA SER A 102 -10.70 -17.20 2.54
C SER A 102 -9.39 -16.87 3.25
N ARG A 103 -8.59 -17.91 3.53
CA ARG A 103 -7.34 -17.81 4.31
C ARG A 103 -6.37 -16.79 3.70
N LYS A 104 -6.20 -15.64 4.36
CA LYS A 104 -5.13 -14.66 4.05
C LYS A 104 -3.82 -15.00 4.75
N VAL A 105 -3.91 -15.66 5.90
CA VAL A 105 -2.77 -16.14 6.68
C VAL A 105 -2.36 -17.53 6.20
N VAL A 106 -1.05 -17.73 5.97
CA VAL A 106 -0.47 -19.00 5.56
C VAL A 106 0.42 -19.52 6.67
N ILE A 107 0.11 -20.72 7.16
CA ILE A 107 0.91 -21.40 8.18
C ILE A 107 1.74 -22.50 7.51
N GLY A 108 3.04 -22.52 7.81
CA GLY A 108 3.97 -23.54 7.35
C GLY A 108 4.55 -24.32 8.52
N TYR A 109 4.70 -25.62 8.34
CA TYR A 109 5.31 -26.52 9.32
C TYR A 109 6.56 -27.16 8.73
N ARG A 110 7.57 -27.34 9.58
CA ARG A 110 8.83 -27.97 9.23
C ARG A 110 9.36 -28.78 10.41
N ASP A 111 9.77 -30.00 10.13
CA ASP A 111 10.57 -30.83 11.02
C ASP A 111 11.82 -31.37 10.29
N ALA A 112 12.45 -32.41 10.83
CA ALA A 112 13.64 -33.02 10.26
C ALA A 112 13.38 -33.80 8.95
N GLU A 113 12.14 -34.21 8.70
CA GLU A 113 11.77 -35.14 7.63
C GLU A 113 10.86 -34.49 6.58
N GLN A 114 10.07 -33.48 6.95
CA GLN A 114 9.12 -32.81 6.06
C GLN A 114 9.11 -31.29 6.20
N VAL A 115 8.77 -30.63 5.10
CA VAL A 115 8.43 -29.20 5.02
C VAL A 115 7.09 -29.11 4.30
N LYS A 116 6.08 -28.54 4.96
CA LYS A 116 4.74 -28.32 4.40
C LYS A 116 4.38 -26.85 4.55
N ASN A 117 4.06 -26.19 3.44
CA ASN A 117 3.59 -24.81 3.42
C ASN A 117 2.08 -24.80 3.12
N GLY A 118 1.35 -23.86 3.72
CA GLY A 118 -0.08 -23.73 3.49
C GLY A 118 -0.88 -24.88 4.12
N LEU A 119 -0.55 -25.23 5.36
CA LEU A 119 -1.36 -26.14 6.14
C LEU A 119 -2.77 -25.56 6.34
N GLU A 120 -3.75 -26.45 6.38
CA GLU A 120 -5.09 -26.08 6.79
C GLU A 120 -5.08 -25.73 8.28
N TRP A 121 -5.66 -24.59 8.61
CA TRP A 121 -5.87 -24.15 9.98
C TRP A 121 -7.33 -23.76 10.17
N THR A 122 -7.79 -23.89 11.40
CA THR A 122 -9.13 -23.56 11.85
C THR A 122 -9.02 -22.82 13.16
N ILE A 123 -9.93 -21.88 13.39
CA ILE A 123 -10.13 -21.27 14.71
C ILE A 123 -11.21 -22.10 15.40
N GLU A 124 -10.97 -22.56 16.63
CA GLU A 124 -12.00 -23.30 17.37
C GLU A 124 -13.22 -22.39 17.64
N ALA A 125 -14.40 -22.97 17.91
CA ALA A 125 -15.64 -22.18 18.08
C ALA A 125 -15.55 -21.14 19.23
N ASP A 126 -14.71 -21.42 20.23
CA ASP A 126 -14.36 -20.52 21.34
C ASP A 126 -12.92 -19.97 21.22
N GLY A 127 -12.30 -20.07 20.03
CA GLY A 127 -10.90 -19.71 19.79
C GLY A 127 -10.60 -18.22 19.90
N TRP A 128 -11.62 -17.35 19.92
CA TRP A 128 -11.47 -15.93 20.24
C TRP A 128 -11.47 -15.73 21.76
N LEU A 129 -10.26 -15.75 22.34
CA LEU A 129 -10.07 -15.84 23.78
C LEU A 129 -10.33 -14.52 24.51
N VAL A 130 -10.14 -13.36 23.85
CA VAL A 130 -10.23 -12.02 24.46
C VAL A 130 -10.86 -11.02 23.48
N HIS A 131 -11.78 -10.19 23.99
CA HIS A 131 -12.42 -9.06 23.31
C HIS A 131 -13.13 -9.35 21.98
N ASN A 132 -13.74 -10.52 21.80
CA ASN A 132 -14.68 -10.70 20.70
C ASN A 132 -15.80 -9.65 20.81
N ASP A 133 -15.85 -8.72 19.88
CA ASP A 133 -16.74 -7.54 19.90
C ASP A 133 -18.23 -7.88 19.72
N GLY A 134 -18.57 -9.17 19.62
CA GLY A 134 -19.95 -9.66 19.62
C GLY A 134 -20.60 -9.67 18.25
N ALA A 135 -19.89 -9.30 17.18
CA ALA A 135 -20.32 -9.65 15.84
C ALA A 135 -19.89 -11.09 15.55
N ALA A 136 -20.85 -12.03 15.56
CA ALA A 136 -20.66 -13.43 15.15
C ALA A 136 -20.19 -13.62 13.68
N ALA A 137 -19.76 -12.54 13.02
CA ALA A 137 -19.32 -12.46 11.64
C ALA A 137 -18.02 -11.67 11.48
N ASP A 138 -17.44 -11.09 12.55
CA ASP A 138 -16.11 -10.48 12.43
C ASP A 138 -15.04 -11.56 12.57
N THR A 139 -14.12 -11.57 11.61
CA THR A 139 -12.97 -12.47 11.54
C THR A 139 -11.66 -11.70 11.51
N LEU A 140 -11.71 -10.39 11.74
CA LEU A 140 -10.54 -9.53 11.84
C LEU A 140 -9.93 -9.70 13.23
N LEU A 141 -8.63 -9.95 13.28
CA LEU A 141 -7.84 -9.89 14.51
C LEU A 141 -7.40 -8.45 14.73
N GLU A 142 -7.90 -7.82 15.78
CA GLU A 142 -7.65 -6.41 16.12
C GLU A 142 -6.74 -6.23 17.36
N ASP A 143 -6.40 -4.97 17.67
CA ASP A 143 -5.51 -4.64 18.79
C ASP A 143 -6.14 -5.03 20.13
N GLY A 144 -5.43 -5.84 20.90
CA GLY A 144 -5.92 -6.35 22.19
C GLY A 144 -6.81 -7.58 22.11
N GLU A 145 -6.99 -8.17 20.92
CA GLU A 145 -7.63 -9.47 20.73
C GLU A 145 -6.62 -10.62 20.73
N LEU A 146 -7.12 -11.80 21.09
CA LEU A 146 -6.37 -13.06 21.10
C LEU A 146 -7.18 -14.14 20.41
N VAL A 147 -6.55 -14.87 19.49
CA VAL A 147 -7.17 -15.96 18.75
C VAL A 147 -6.30 -17.22 18.80
N GLU A 148 -6.92 -18.39 18.97
CA GLU A 148 -6.29 -19.71 19.07
C GLU A 148 -6.72 -20.65 17.94
#